data_AF-V4LYK2-F1
#
_entry.id   AF-V4LYK2-F1
#
_cell.length_a   1.000
_cell.length_b   1.000
_cell.length_c   1.000
_cell.angle_alpha   90.00
_cell.angle_beta   90.00
_cell.angle_gamma   90.00
#
_symmetry.space_group_name_H-M   'P 1'
#
loop_
_entity.id
_entity.type
_entity.pdbx_description
1 polymer ?
#
loop_
_entity_poly.entity_id
_entity_poly.type
_entity_poly.pdbx_seq_one_letter_code
_entity_poly.pdbx_strand_id
1 'polypeptide(L)' 'MNRGVLVAVVVVVVVVAAVAGWLAYYRASAGQRLVVVTYNDIKPVIQLAAEEFEASHPGVKVVVVSFPWELLHQ' A
#
# COMPACT_ATOMS: atom_id res chain seq x y z
N MET A 1 39.77 11.93 -19.55
CA MET A 1 38.66 11.01 -19.23
C MET A 1 37.97 10.62 -20.53
N ASN A 2 37.93 9.34 -20.90
CA ASN A 2 37.37 8.90 -22.18
C ASN A 2 35.85 9.14 -22.21
N ARG A 3 35.31 9.62 -23.32
CA ARG A 3 33.86 9.86 -23.49
C ARG A 3 33.02 8.62 -23.14
N GLY A 4 33.52 7.41 -23.46
CA GLY A 4 32.87 6.15 -23.08
C GLY A 4 32.76 5.92 -21.57
N VAL A 5 33.77 6.33 -20.80
CA VAL A 5 33.76 6.24 -19.32
C VAL A 5 32.74 7.22 -18.74
N LEU A 6 32.68 8.44 -19.29
CA LEU A 6 31.69 9.45 -18.89
C LEU A 6 30.26 8.98 -19.14
N VAL A 7 29.98 8.40 -20.31
CA VAL A 7 28.66 7.87 -20.66
C VAL A 7 28.28 6.71 -19.74
N ALA A 8 29.20 5.78 -19.47
CA ALA A 8 28.95 4.66 -18.58
C ALA A 8 28.59 5.13 -17.16
N VAL A 9 29.32 6.11 -16.62
CA VAL A 9 29.04 6.69 -15.30
C VAL A 9 27.65 7.33 -15.26
N VAL A 10 27.28 8.11 -16.28
CA VAL A 10 25.96 8.74 -16.34
C VAL A 10 24.83 7.69 -16.37
N VAL A 11 24.97 6.63 -17.19
CA VAL A 11 23.97 5.56 -17.27
C VAL A 11 23.79 4.88 -15.92
N VAL A 12 24.89 4.55 -15.24
CA VAL A 12 24.84 3.92 -13.91
C VAL A 12 24.12 4.82 -12.90
N VAL A 13 24.43 6.12 -12.89
CA VAL A 13 23.76 7.08 -11.98
C VAL A 13 22.26 7.16 -12.26
N VAL A 14 21.86 7.19 -13.53
CA VAL A 14 20.43 7.22 -13.92
C VAL A 14 19.71 5.95 -13.47
N VAL A 15 20.32 4.77 -13.67
CA VAL A 15 19.73 3.50 -13.24
C VAL A 15 19.57 3.46 -11.71
N VAL A 16 20.59 3.88 -10.97
CA VAL A 16 20.53 3.93 -9.50
C VAL A 16 19.44 4.88 -9.01
N ALA A 17 19.31 6.07 -9.61
CA ALA A 17 18.27 7.02 -9.25
C ALA A 17 16.86 6.49 -9.55
N ALA A 18 16.68 5.81 -10.69
CA ALA A 18 15.40 5.20 -11.06
C ALA A 18 15.00 4.08 -10.08
N VAL A 19 15.94 3.20 -9.72
CA VAL A 19 15.70 2.11 -8.76
C VAL A 19 15.40 2.66 -7.36
N ALA A 20 16.14 3.67 -6.91
CA ALA A 20 15.90 4.32 -5.63
C ALA A 20 14.53 5.01 -5.58
N GLY A 21 14.15 5.72 -6.65
CA GLY A 21 12.83 6.35 -6.79
C GLY A 21 11.69 5.33 -6.78
N TRP A 22 11.85 4.23 -7.51
CA TRP A 22 10.90 3.12 -7.50
C TRP A 22 10.74 2.51 -6.11
N LEU A 23 11.86 2.21 -5.44
CA LEU A 23 11.85 1.60 -4.11
C LEU A 23 11.22 2.53 -3.06
N ALA A 24 11.51 3.83 -3.13
CA ALA A 24 10.94 4.84 -2.25
C ALA A 24 9.42 4.99 -2.48
N TYR A 25 8.96 4.99 -3.73
CA TYR A 25 7.53 5.01 -4.05
C TYR A 25 6.82 3.75 -3.54
N TYR A 26 7.42 2.57 -3.73
CA TYR A 26 6.87 1.31 -3.23
C TYR A 26 6.78 1.29 -1.69
N ARG A 27 7.78 1.86 -1.00
CA ARG A 27 7.80 2.01 0.46
C ARG A 27 6.81 3.05 0.96
N ALA A 28 6.57 4.13 0.23
CA ALA A 28 5.59 5.15 0.59
C ALA A 28 4.14 4.62 0.50
N SER A 29 3.89 3.72 -0.46
CA SER A 29 2.60 3.01 -0.56
C SER A 29 2.47 1.87 0.46
N ALA A 30 3.59 1.34 0.97
CA ALA A 30 3.61 0.32 2.02
C ALA A 30 3.29 0.93 3.39
N GLY A 31 2.02 0.88 3.77
CA GLY A 31 1.54 1.40 5.06
C GLY A 31 0.24 2.20 4.98
N GLN A 32 -0.40 2.27 3.80
CA GLN A 32 -1.72 2.88 3.70
C GLN A 32 -2.73 2.03 4.49
N ARG A 33 -3.33 2.64 5.51
CA ARG A 33 -4.30 1.98 6.37
C ARG A 33 -5.70 2.41 5.98
N LEU A 34 -6.51 1.47 5.49
CA LEU A 34 -7.93 1.68 5.21
C LEU A 34 -8.74 1.17 6.40
N VAL A 35 -9.49 2.05 7.07
CA VAL A 35 -10.38 1.63 8.17
C VAL A 35 -11.80 1.54 7.63
N VAL A 36 -12.40 0.35 7.74
CA VAL A 36 -13.79 0.09 7.33
C VAL A 36 -14.61 -0.14 8.59
N VAL A 37 -15.60 0.71 8.82
CA VAL A 37 -16.55 0.57 9.93
C VAL A 37 -17.79 -0.14 9.41
N THR A 38 -18.17 -1.24 10.03
CA THR A 38 -19.30 -2.07 9.58
C THR A 38 -20.05 -2.69 10.77
N TYR A 39 -21.25 -3.22 10.53
CA TYR A 39 -22.04 -3.87 11.58
C TYR A 39 -21.54 -5.29 11.88
N ASN A 40 -21.87 -5.81 13.07
CA ASN A 40 -21.38 -7.11 13.54
C ASN A 40 -21.80 -8.28 12.63
N ASP A 41 -23.03 -8.23 12.13
CA ASP A 41 -23.67 -9.24 11.27
C ASP A 41 -23.02 -9.37 9.89
N ILE A 42 -22.57 -8.26 9.32
CA ILE A 42 -21.90 -8.22 7.99
C ILE A 42 -20.37 -8.23 8.07
N LYS A 43 -19.78 -8.06 9.25
CA LYS A 43 -18.32 -8.08 9.45
C LYS A 43 -17.60 -9.26 8.78
N PRO A 44 -18.08 -10.52 8.86
CA PRO A 44 -17.37 -11.65 8.25
C PRO A 44 -17.20 -11.52 6.73
N VAL A 45 -18.24 -11.02 6.05
CA VAL A 45 -18.21 -10.82 4.59
C VAL A 45 -17.27 -9.67 4.22
N ILE A 46 -17.29 -8.58 4.99
CA ILE A 46 -16.40 -7.44 4.79
C ILE A 46 -14.94 -7.81 5.08
N GLN A 47 -14.70 -8.69 6.04
CA GLN A 47 -13.36 -9.22 6.34
C GLN A 47 -12.82 -10.04 5.16
N LEU A 48 -13.65 -10.90 4.55
CA LEU A 48 -13.26 -11.65 3.36
C LEU A 48 -12.93 -10.71 2.18
N ALA A 49 -13.77 -9.70 1.93
CA ALA A 49 -13.52 -8.71 0.89
C ALA A 49 -12.24 -7.90 1.16
N ALA A 50 -11.95 -7.61 2.44
CA ALA A 50 -10.73 -6.94 2.86
C ALA A 50 -9.47 -7.78 2.57
N GLU A 51 -9.51 -9.09 2.80
CA GLU A 51 -8.40 -10.00 2.51
C GLU A 51 -8.08 -10.09 1.02
N GLU A 52 -9.10 -10.25 0.17
CA GLU A 52 -8.95 -10.23 -1.30
C GLU A 52 -8.43 -8.89 -1.82
N PHE A 53 -8.86 -7.79 -1.20
CA PHE A 53 -8.36 -6.45 -1.51
C PHE A 53 -6.89 -6.28 -1.13
N GLU A 54 -6.47 -6.72 0.06
CA GLU A 54 -5.06 -6.69 0.48
C GLU A 54 -4.17 -7.55 -0.42
N ALA A 55 -4.66 -8.71 -0.88
CA ALA A 55 -3.91 -9.59 -1.79
C ALA A 55 -3.62 -8.93 -3.15
N SER A 56 -4.57 -8.13 -3.64
CA SER A 56 -4.45 -7.40 -4.92
C SER A 56 -3.75 -6.04 -4.80
N HIS A 57 -3.63 -5.48 -3.58
CA HIS A 57 -3.06 -4.15 -3.33
C HIS A 57 -1.88 -4.23 -2.34
N PRO A 58 -0.69 -4.65 -2.80
CA PRO A 58 0.49 -4.75 -1.95
C PRO A 58 0.83 -3.37 -1.35
N GLY A 59 0.79 -3.29 -0.03
CA GLY A 59 1.08 -2.07 0.75
C GLY A 59 -0.13 -1.46 1.45
N VAL A 60 -1.35 -1.89 1.12
CA VAL A 60 -2.56 -1.47 1.85
C VAL A 60 -2.86 -2.46 2.98
N LYS A 61 -3.24 -1.94 4.14
CA LYS A 61 -3.76 -2.72 5.28
C LYS A 61 -5.18 -2.28 5.59
N VAL A 62 -6.12 -3.20 5.54
CA VAL A 62 -7.54 -2.95 5.81
C VAL A 62 -7.85 -3.37 7.24
N VAL A 63 -8.43 -2.46 8.01
CA VAL A 63 -8.87 -2.70 9.39
C VAL A 63 -10.38 -2.60 9.44
N VAL A 64 -11.05 -3.74 9.66
CA VAL A 64 -12.50 -3.80 9.80
C VAL A 64 -12.87 -3.65 11.27
N VAL A 65 -13.51 -2.53 11.61
CA VAL A 65 -13.99 -2.21 12.95
C VAL A 65 -15.49 -2.48 12.99
N SER A 66 -15.94 -3.18 14.02
CA SER A 66 -17.37 -3.37 14.19
C SER A 66 -17.99 -2.23 14.99
N PHE A 67 -19.10 -1.72 14.47
CA PHE A 67 -19.93 -0.74 15.14
C PHE A 67 -21.17 -1.42 15.74
N PRO A 68 -21.40 -1.33 17.07
CA PRO A 68 -22.60 -1.84 17.68
C PRO A 68 -23.79 -0.93 17.33
N TRP A 69 -24.73 -1.45 16.56
CA TRP A 69 -25.97 -0.73 16.17
C TRP A 69 -26.77 -0.22 17.38
N GLU A 70 -26.67 -0.91 18.53
CA GLU A 70 -27.38 -0.55 19.76
C GLU A 70 -26.99 0.82 20.35
N LEU A 71 -25.88 1.41 19.91
CA LEU A 71 -25.44 2.73 20.35
C LEU A 71 -26.09 3.89 19.57
N LEU A 72 -26.77 3.64 18.44
CA LEU A 72 -27.39 4.68 17.61
C LEU A 72 -28.88 4.92 17.95
N HIS A 73 -29.49 4.10 18.80
CA HIS A 73 -30.91 4.15 19.13
C HIS A 73 -31.20 4.41 20.62
N GLN A 74 -30.23 4.90 21.38
CA GLN A 74 -30.44 5.53 22.69
C GLN A 74 -30.75 7.02 22.53
#